data_AF-A0A0S4JIZ8-F1
#
_entry.id   AF-A0A0S4JIZ8-F1
#
_cell.length_a   1.000
_cell.length_b   1.000
_cell.length_c   1.000
_cell.angle_alpha   90.00
_cell.angle_beta   90.00
_cell.angle_gamma   90.00
#
_symmetry.space_group_name_H-M   'P 1'
#
loop_
_entity.id
_entity.type
_entity.pdbx_description
1 polymer ?
#
loop_
_entity_poly.entity_id
_entity_poly.type
_entity_poly.pdbx_seq_one_letter_code
_entity_poly.pdbx_strand_id
1 'polypeptide(L)'
;MSLNTRMCQYAVLTLMSMVIVTTHAQDIIGATLEVCLSCRVKDLPEISHFTSEVLPLYPAVTLEDVIGSEPVLRYLDAYGVPVKSVLVAGLSSDAIIEHLAENGIFMWTPQAEYLPLPIEAIDNCIAWRQTNGCSGESGLREPRLDEKCDVRITFDRSGYCECAHGKRVVLDCDHDEGNCLQYCSA
;
A
#
# COMPACT_ATOMS: atom_id res chain seq x y z
N MET A 1 -74.15 16.82 40.97
CA MET A 1 -73.22 15.71 41.32
C MET A 1 -72.37 15.40 40.11
N SER A 2 -71.06 15.25 40.35
CA SER A 2 -70.04 14.60 39.52
C SER A 2 -69.44 15.31 38.29
N LEU A 3 -68.21 15.79 38.55
CA LEU A 3 -67.00 15.95 37.73
C LEU A 3 -66.87 15.13 36.42
N ASN A 4 -66.28 15.75 35.39
CA ASN A 4 -65.07 15.28 34.66
C ASN A 4 -64.72 16.25 33.49
N THR A 5 -63.65 17.06 33.57
CA THR A 5 -62.23 16.82 33.17
C THR A 5 -61.92 16.83 31.65
N ARG A 6 -60.85 17.58 31.31
CA ARG A 6 -59.93 17.50 30.14
C ARG A 6 -60.44 18.11 28.83
N MET A 7 -59.63 18.68 27.94
CA MET A 7 -58.20 19.03 27.83
C MET A 7 -58.15 19.86 26.51
N CYS A 8 -57.49 21.01 26.48
CA CYS A 8 -56.13 21.15 25.96
C CYS A 8 -55.97 20.72 24.48
N GLN A 9 -55.88 21.70 23.56
CA GLN A 9 -55.11 21.56 22.33
C GLN A 9 -54.77 22.96 21.77
N TYR A 10 -53.88 23.65 22.49
CA TYR A 10 -53.08 24.71 21.89
C TYR A 10 -52.06 24.07 20.96
N ALA A 11 -52.25 24.28 19.66
CA ALA A 11 -51.32 23.90 18.61
C ALA A 11 -50.07 24.80 18.69
N VAL A 12 -49.06 24.37 19.45
CA VAL A 12 -47.72 24.94 19.41
C VAL A 12 -46.85 23.96 18.65
N LEU A 13 -46.80 24.11 17.31
CA LEU A 13 -45.83 23.43 16.47
C LEU A 13 -44.46 24.10 16.68
N THR A 14 -43.67 23.57 17.62
CA THR A 14 -42.23 23.83 17.65
C THR A 14 -41.57 22.95 16.58
N LEU A 15 -41.25 23.57 15.43
CA LEU A 15 -40.31 23.02 14.45
C LEU A 15 -38.93 22.94 15.12
N MET A 16 -38.60 21.80 15.72
CA MET A 16 -37.21 21.46 16.01
C MET A 16 -36.53 21.18 14.67
N SER A 17 -35.81 22.17 14.15
CA SER A 17 -34.81 21.98 13.11
C SER A 17 -33.73 21.05 13.64
N MET A 18 -33.84 19.74 13.34
CA MET A 18 -32.73 18.80 13.48
C MET A 18 -31.62 19.27 12.53
N VAL A 19 -30.59 19.90 13.09
CA VAL A 19 -29.33 20.12 12.39
C VAL A 19 -28.65 18.76 12.32
N ILE A 20 -28.76 18.09 11.17
CA ILE A 20 -27.99 16.89 10.90
C ILE A 20 -26.55 17.35 10.66
N VAL A 21 -25.72 17.26 11.69
CA VAL A 21 -24.26 17.43 11.53
C VAL A 21 -23.76 16.16 10.84
N THR A 22 -23.60 16.22 9.52
CA THR A 22 -22.91 15.17 8.78
C THR A 22 -21.44 15.23 9.15
N THR A 23 -20.99 14.32 10.02
CA THR A 23 -19.57 14.12 10.30
C THR A 23 -18.93 13.50 9.06
N HIS A 24 -18.45 14.34 8.14
CA HIS A 24 -17.52 13.88 7.13
C HIS A 24 -16.23 13.48 7.86
N ALA A 25 -15.90 12.19 7.86
CA ALA A 25 -14.55 11.76 8.18
C ALA A 25 -13.63 12.49 7.19
N GLN A 26 -12.74 13.35 7.70
CA GLN A 26 -11.80 14.04 6.85
C GLN A 26 -10.78 13.00 6.35
N ASP A 27 -10.76 12.78 5.03
CA ASP A 27 -9.86 11.83 4.41
C ASP A 27 -8.41 12.29 4.61
N ILE A 28 -7.61 11.46 5.28
CA ILE A 28 -6.17 11.69 5.45
C ILE A 28 -5.49 11.37 4.12
N ILE A 29 -4.73 12.34 3.57
CA ILE A 29 -3.99 12.14 2.31
C ILE A 29 -2.47 12.19 2.49
N GLY A 30 -1.99 12.61 3.66
CA GLY A 30 -0.56 12.75 3.94
C GLY A 30 -0.28 13.12 5.38
N ALA A 31 1.00 13.34 5.70
CA ALA A 31 1.44 13.77 7.02
C ALA A 31 2.66 14.69 6.97
N THR A 32 2.90 15.38 8.08
CA THR A 32 4.12 16.13 8.36
C THR A 32 4.72 15.61 9.66
N LEU A 33 6.00 15.27 9.65
CA LEU A 33 6.79 14.99 10.83
C LEU A 33 7.55 16.26 11.21
N GLU A 34 7.09 16.94 12.26
CA GLU A 34 7.77 18.10 12.87
C GLU A 34 8.78 17.60 13.89
N VAL A 35 10.05 17.98 13.73
CA VAL A 35 11.12 17.64 14.67
C VAL A 35 12.09 18.82 14.79
N CYS A 36 12.74 19.02 15.93
CA CYS A 36 13.90 19.92 15.97
C CYS A 36 15.19 19.15 15.65
N LEU A 37 15.62 19.19 14.39
CA LEU A 37 16.85 18.53 13.92
C LEU A 37 18.10 19.06 14.65
N SER A 38 18.08 20.34 15.02
CA SER A 38 19.20 21.04 15.63
C SER A 38 19.24 20.99 17.17
N CYS A 39 18.15 20.55 17.84
CA CYS A 39 18.03 20.65 19.30
C CYS A 39 18.26 19.33 20.03
N ARG A 40 17.58 18.26 19.60
CA ARG A 40 17.40 17.03 20.41
C ARG A 40 17.37 15.72 19.64
N VAL A 41 17.60 15.72 18.33
CA VAL A 41 17.66 14.46 17.56
C VAL A 41 18.79 13.53 18.04
N LYS A 42 19.87 14.08 18.62
CA LYS A 42 20.96 13.28 19.24
C LYS A 42 20.50 12.47 20.45
N ASP A 43 19.46 12.90 21.15
CA ASP A 43 18.94 12.23 22.35
C ASP A 43 17.79 11.27 22.02
N LEU A 44 17.41 11.18 20.73
CA LEU A 44 16.30 10.37 20.22
C LEU A 44 16.81 9.51 19.04
N PRO A 45 17.62 8.47 19.30
CA PRO A 45 18.25 7.68 18.24
C PRO A 45 17.23 7.02 17.32
N GLU A 46 16.06 6.63 17.83
CA GLU A 46 14.96 6.05 17.04
C GLU A 46 14.36 7.07 16.06
N ILE A 47 14.21 8.33 16.48
CA ILE A 47 13.72 9.40 15.61
C ILE A 47 14.80 9.78 14.59
N SER A 48 16.06 9.88 15.00
CA SER A 48 17.16 10.14 14.08
C SER A 48 17.22 9.07 12.98
N HIS A 49 17.20 7.79 13.37
CA HIS A 49 17.21 6.68 12.44
C HIS A 49 15.98 6.69 11.52
N PHE A 50 14.78 6.91 12.08
CA PHE A 50 13.57 6.98 11.28
C PHE A 50 13.66 8.11 10.23
N THR A 51 14.08 9.31 10.64
CA THR A 51 14.17 10.46 9.72
C THR A 51 15.22 10.29 8.63
N SER A 52 16.35 9.60 8.89
CA SER A 52 17.42 9.43 7.91
C SER A 52 17.22 8.22 6.98
N GLU A 53 16.76 7.09 7.51
CA GLU A 53 16.72 5.82 6.76
C GLU A 53 15.32 5.44 6.28
N VAL A 54 14.28 5.76 7.06
CA VAL A 54 12.93 5.22 6.83
C VAL A 54 12.04 6.25 6.15
N LEU A 55 12.03 7.49 6.64
CA LEU A 55 11.18 8.56 6.16
C LEU A 55 11.35 8.88 4.66
N PRO A 56 12.55 8.80 4.04
CA PRO A 56 12.69 8.97 2.58
C PRO A 56 11.86 7.99 1.75
N LEU A 57 11.44 6.87 2.36
CA LEU A 57 10.57 5.89 1.74
C LEU A 57 9.10 6.30 1.80
N TYR A 58 8.71 7.41 2.43
CA TYR A 58 7.30 7.82 2.59
C TYR A 58 7.02 9.15 1.86
N PRO A 59 6.63 9.13 0.57
CA PRO A 59 6.48 10.34 -0.23
C PRO A 59 5.30 11.21 0.21
N ALA A 60 4.34 10.63 0.92
CA ALA A 60 3.21 11.35 1.50
C ALA A 60 3.53 11.95 2.88
N VAL A 61 4.77 11.81 3.38
CA VAL A 61 5.20 12.37 4.67
C VAL A 61 6.30 13.40 4.43
N THR A 62 6.07 14.63 4.88
CA THR A 62 7.05 15.73 4.80
C THR A 62 7.81 15.87 6.13
N LEU A 63 9.12 16.11 6.08
CA LEU A 63 9.92 16.44 7.27
C LEU A 63 10.00 17.95 7.44
N GLU A 64 9.65 18.47 8.61
CA GLU A 64 9.78 19.88 8.95
C GLU A 64 10.69 20.09 10.17
N ASP A 65 11.72 20.93 10.01
CA ASP A 65 12.61 21.32 11.11
C ASP A 65 12.00 22.51 11.86
N VAL A 66 11.40 22.22 13.01
CA VAL A 66 10.78 23.24 13.87
C VAL A 66 11.63 23.41 15.12
N ILE A 67 12.32 24.54 15.22
CA ILE A 67 13.25 24.83 16.31
C ILE A 67 12.53 24.77 17.66
N GLY A 68 13.06 23.93 18.56
CA GLY A 68 12.56 23.77 19.93
C GLY A 68 11.30 22.91 20.05
N SER A 69 10.80 22.35 18.95
CA SER A 69 9.63 21.46 18.97
C SER A 69 9.96 20.09 19.57
N GLU A 70 8.94 19.47 20.17
CA GLU A 70 8.90 18.04 20.41
C GLU A 70 8.55 17.32 19.11
N PRO A 71 9.01 16.08 18.89
CA PRO A 71 8.76 15.35 17.66
C PRO A 71 7.27 14.96 17.55
N VAL A 72 6.57 15.50 16.57
CA VAL A 72 5.12 15.30 16.37
C VAL A 72 4.82 14.91 14.94
N LEU A 73 4.02 13.86 14.77
CA LEU A 73 3.48 13.44 13.49
C LEU A 73 2.06 14.02 13.32
N ARG A 74 1.87 14.88 12.31
CA ARG A 74 0.59 15.50 11.96
C ARG A 74 0.02 14.89 10.70
N TYR A 75 -1.20 14.38 10.75
CA TYR A 75 -1.92 13.90 9.57
C TYR A 75 -2.70 15.04 8.95
N LEU A 76 -2.66 15.13 7.62
CA LEU A 76 -3.20 16.23 6.84
C LEU A 76 -4.36 15.74 5.95
N ASP A 77 -5.38 16.58 5.81
CA ASP A 77 -6.45 16.38 4.81
C ASP A 77 -6.04 16.86 3.41
N ALA A 78 -6.98 16.74 2.46
CA ALA A 78 -6.81 17.15 1.06
C ALA A 78 -6.37 18.61 0.86
N TYR A 79 -6.54 19.46 1.88
CA TYR A 79 -6.19 20.88 1.85
C TYR A 79 -4.89 21.18 2.62
N GLY A 80 -4.21 20.15 3.13
CA GLY A 80 -3.01 20.31 3.95
C GLY A 80 -3.32 20.75 5.39
N VAL A 81 -4.57 20.63 5.84
CA VAL A 81 -4.96 21.03 7.20
C VAL A 81 -4.73 19.86 8.15
N PRO A 82 -4.06 20.08 9.31
CA PRO A 82 -3.89 19.02 10.30
C PRO A 82 -5.23 18.55 10.88
N VAL A 83 -5.52 17.26 10.74
CA VAL A 83 -6.74 16.60 11.25
C VAL A 83 -6.47 15.69 12.45
N LYS A 84 -5.23 15.23 12.60
CA LYS A 84 -4.79 14.40 13.74
C LYS A 84 -3.32 14.68 14.05
N SER A 85 -2.92 14.57 15.31
CA SER A 85 -1.52 14.73 15.72
C SER A 85 -1.14 13.68 16.77
N VAL A 86 0.06 13.15 16.66
CA VAL A 86 0.61 12.12 17.55
C VAL A 86 1.99 12.55 18.01
N LEU A 87 2.21 12.59 19.33
CA LEU A 87 3.54 12.78 19.90
C LEU A 87 4.34 11.50 19.67
N VAL A 88 5.46 11.58 18.96
CA VAL A 88 6.27 10.40 18.64
C VAL A 88 7.53 10.29 19.51
N ALA A 89 7.70 11.20 20.46
CA ALA A 89 8.77 11.14 21.45
C ALA A 89 8.68 9.83 22.24
N GLY A 90 9.70 8.97 22.12
CA GLY A 90 9.78 7.67 22.80
C GLY A 90 9.08 6.52 22.07
N LEU A 91 8.52 6.74 20.87
CA LEU A 91 8.07 5.65 20.02
C LEU A 91 9.25 5.02 19.27
N SER A 92 9.19 3.71 19.06
CA SER A 92 10.10 3.03 18.13
C SER A 92 9.77 3.40 16.68
N SER A 93 10.72 3.18 15.78
CA SER A 93 10.46 3.33 14.34
C SER A 93 9.28 2.46 13.87
N ASP A 94 9.15 1.25 14.39
CA ASP A 94 8.05 0.33 14.05
C ASP A 94 6.68 0.86 14.50
N ALA A 95 6.60 1.46 15.69
CA ALA A 95 5.36 2.06 16.17
C ALA A 95 4.95 3.29 15.34
N ILE A 96 5.93 4.06 14.84
CA ILE A 96 5.67 5.18 13.91
C ILE A 96 5.16 4.63 12.57
N ILE A 97 5.76 3.55 12.06
CA ILE A 97 5.31 2.86 10.83
C ILE A 97 3.88 2.33 10.98
N GLU A 98 3.56 1.68 12.10
CA GLU A 98 2.23 1.16 12.39
C GLU A 98 1.19 2.30 12.39
N HIS A 99 1.49 3.42 13.05
CA HIS A 99 0.64 4.59 13.01
C HIS A 99 0.43 5.15 11.60
N LEU A 100 1.47 5.22 10.77
CA LEU A 100 1.33 5.65 9.37
C LEU A 100 0.39 4.71 8.60
N ALA A 101 0.60 3.39 8.72
CA ALA A 101 -0.21 2.38 8.04
C ALA A 101 -1.69 2.38 8.48
N GLU A 102 -1.96 2.50 9.79
CA GLU A 102 -3.32 2.64 10.34
C GLU A 102 -4.09 3.84 9.76
N ASN A 103 -3.37 4.87 9.34
CA ASN A 103 -3.93 6.11 8.79
C ASN A 103 -3.79 6.18 7.26
N GLY A 104 -3.55 5.04 6.60
CA GLY A 104 -3.53 4.95 5.14
C GLY A 104 -2.30 5.57 4.48
N ILE A 105 -1.25 5.89 5.26
CA ILE A 105 0.01 6.41 4.74
C ILE A 105 1.00 5.27 4.61
N PHE A 106 1.31 4.92 3.37
CA PHE A 106 2.20 3.82 3.07
C PHE A 106 3.53 4.34 2.53
N MET A 107 4.60 3.61 2.80
CA MET A 107 5.88 3.85 2.14
C MET A 107 5.72 3.66 0.64
N TRP A 108 6.36 4.52 -0.15
CA TRP A 108 6.94 4.15 -1.42
C TRP A 108 7.89 2.99 -1.20
N THR A 109 7.34 1.78 -1.24
CA THR A 109 8.09 0.71 -1.86
C THR A 109 8.40 1.19 -3.28
N PRO A 110 9.64 1.09 -3.80
CA PRO A 110 9.86 1.00 -5.23
C PRO A 110 9.13 -0.25 -5.68
N GLN A 111 7.82 -0.11 -5.86
CA GLN A 111 6.87 -1.18 -6.12
C GLN A 111 7.27 -2.53 -5.51
N ALA A 112 6.63 -2.87 -4.40
CA ALA A 112 6.22 -4.25 -4.15
C ALA A 112 5.20 -4.76 -5.22
N GLU A 113 5.40 -4.37 -6.48
CA GLU A 113 4.90 -4.97 -7.72
C GLU A 113 5.96 -5.95 -8.28
N TYR A 114 7.09 -6.17 -7.56
CA TYR A 114 8.20 -7.07 -7.95
C TYR A 114 8.83 -7.91 -6.83
N LEU A 115 8.11 -8.21 -5.75
CA LEU A 115 8.16 -9.61 -5.33
C LEU A 115 7.16 -10.27 -6.26
N PRO A 116 7.55 -11.21 -7.15
CA PRO A 116 6.55 -11.94 -7.90
C PRO A 116 5.55 -12.41 -6.86
N LEU A 117 4.26 -12.05 -7.04
CA LEU A 117 3.17 -12.79 -6.39
C LEU A 117 3.61 -14.24 -6.42
N PRO A 118 3.73 -14.94 -5.28
CA PRO A 118 4.37 -16.25 -5.25
C PRO A 118 3.81 -17.02 -6.44
N ILE A 119 4.65 -17.27 -7.44
CA ILE A 119 4.21 -17.96 -8.64
C ILE A 119 3.97 -19.37 -8.11
N GLU A 120 2.71 -19.61 -7.75
CA GLU A 120 2.33 -20.87 -7.16
C GLU A 120 2.63 -21.93 -8.21
N ALA A 121 3.56 -22.82 -7.87
CA ALA A 121 3.83 -23.97 -8.68
C ALA A 121 2.55 -24.82 -8.71
N ILE A 122 2.16 -25.25 -9.91
CA ILE A 122 1.00 -26.11 -10.12
C ILE A 122 1.51 -27.38 -10.79
N ASP A 123 1.32 -28.51 -10.12
CA ASP A 123 1.81 -29.83 -10.54
C ASP A 123 3.32 -29.83 -10.90
N ASN A 124 3.65 -30.18 -12.14
CA ASN A 124 5.02 -30.23 -12.65
C ASN A 124 5.52 -28.88 -13.20
N CYS A 125 4.74 -27.81 -13.06
CA CYS A 125 5.12 -26.48 -13.53
C CYS A 125 5.44 -25.55 -12.36
N ILE A 126 6.53 -24.81 -12.49
CA ILE A 126 6.94 -23.76 -11.55
C ILE A 126 6.50 -22.39 -12.09
N ALA A 127 6.89 -22.02 -13.30
CA ALA A 127 6.57 -20.72 -13.89
C ALA A 127 6.88 -20.66 -15.40
N TRP A 128 6.32 -19.66 -16.09
CA TRP A 128 6.87 -19.16 -17.35
C TRP A 128 7.98 -18.15 -17.08
N ARG A 129 9.09 -18.27 -17.80
CA ARG A 129 10.26 -17.39 -17.72
C ARG A 129 10.48 -16.67 -19.06
N GLN A 130 10.06 -15.41 -19.16
CA GLN A 130 10.18 -14.61 -20.38
C GLN A 130 11.63 -14.29 -20.78
N THR A 131 11.95 -14.38 -22.06
CA THR A 131 13.17 -13.82 -22.64
C THR A 131 12.84 -12.89 -23.79
N ASN A 132 13.79 -12.02 -24.15
CA ASN A 132 13.66 -11.14 -25.29
C ASN A 132 14.25 -11.73 -26.59
N GLY A 133 14.02 -11.03 -27.69
CA GLY A 133 14.72 -11.28 -28.95
C GLY A 133 14.33 -12.59 -29.64
N CYS A 134 13.14 -13.13 -29.36
CA CYS A 134 12.68 -14.40 -29.91
C CYS A 134 13.64 -15.57 -29.66
N SER A 135 14.32 -15.55 -28.51
CA SER A 135 15.32 -16.55 -28.14
C SER A 135 15.05 -17.04 -26.72
N GLY A 136 14.35 -18.15 -26.60
CA GLY A 136 13.97 -18.77 -25.33
C GLY A 136 15.16 -19.26 -24.50
N GLU A 137 16.19 -19.78 -25.17
CA GLU A 137 17.36 -20.36 -24.49
C GLU A 137 18.43 -19.32 -24.16
N SER A 138 18.71 -18.40 -25.09
CA SER A 138 19.84 -17.47 -25.01
C SER A 138 19.45 -16.00 -24.95
N GLY A 139 18.16 -15.67 -25.08
CA GLY A 139 17.65 -14.32 -24.93
C GLY A 139 17.85 -13.79 -23.51
N LEU A 140 17.96 -12.46 -23.40
CA LEU A 140 18.07 -11.84 -22.09
C LEU A 140 16.75 -12.01 -21.34
N ARG A 141 16.86 -12.35 -20.04
CA ARG A 141 15.69 -12.50 -19.18
C ARG A 141 14.94 -11.18 -19.05
N GLU A 142 13.63 -11.27 -19.13
CA GLU A 142 12.70 -10.18 -18.81
C GLU A 142 11.83 -10.62 -17.62
N PRO A 143 12.37 -10.65 -16.38
CA PRO A 143 11.63 -11.15 -15.20
C PRO A 143 10.31 -10.42 -14.96
N ARG A 144 10.19 -9.23 -15.54
CA ARG A 144 8.99 -8.40 -15.53
C ARG A 144 7.78 -8.99 -16.24
N LEU A 145 8.01 -10.01 -17.05
CA LEU A 145 7.01 -10.64 -17.90
C LEU A 145 6.96 -12.15 -17.63
N ASP A 146 7.54 -12.61 -16.51
CA ASP A 146 7.31 -13.97 -16.02
C ASP A 146 5.83 -14.14 -15.64
N GLU A 147 5.29 -15.32 -15.92
CA GLU A 147 3.85 -15.58 -15.76
C GLU A 147 3.62 -16.88 -14.98
N LYS A 148 2.39 -17.04 -14.46
CA LYS A 148 1.94 -18.28 -13.83
C LYS A 148 1.76 -19.40 -14.85
N CYS A 149 1.75 -20.63 -14.36
CA CYS A 149 1.71 -21.84 -15.18
C CYS A 149 0.47 -21.98 -16.08
N ASP A 150 -0.65 -21.42 -15.67
CA ASP A 150 -1.95 -21.47 -16.35
C ASP A 150 -2.14 -20.33 -17.37
N VAL A 151 -1.26 -19.33 -17.37
CA VAL A 151 -1.31 -18.20 -18.30
C VAL A 151 -0.99 -18.68 -19.72
N ARG A 152 -1.83 -18.24 -20.67
CA ARG A 152 -1.63 -18.48 -22.10
C ARG A 152 -0.43 -17.68 -22.62
N ILE A 153 0.56 -18.39 -23.14
CA ILE A 153 1.72 -17.84 -23.84
C ILE A 153 1.39 -17.82 -25.34
N THR A 154 1.39 -16.62 -25.90
CA THR A 154 1.13 -16.37 -27.31
C THR A 154 2.38 -16.62 -28.15
N PHE A 155 2.18 -16.97 -29.43
CA PHE A 155 3.25 -17.34 -30.36
C PHE A 155 4.33 -16.26 -30.54
N ASP A 156 4.05 -14.99 -30.26
CA ASP A 156 4.97 -13.87 -30.42
C ASP A 156 5.93 -13.67 -29.23
N ARG A 157 5.87 -14.54 -28.22
CA ARG A 157 6.71 -14.48 -27.03
C ARG A 157 7.80 -15.54 -27.07
N SER A 158 8.95 -15.24 -26.47
CA SER A 158 10.02 -16.20 -26.22
C SER A 158 10.32 -16.35 -24.74
N GLY A 159 10.82 -17.52 -24.36
CA GLY A 159 11.17 -17.84 -23.00
C GLY A 159 11.28 -19.34 -22.76
N TYR A 160 11.03 -19.77 -21.53
CA TYR A 160 10.94 -21.17 -21.21
C TYR A 160 9.98 -21.43 -20.05
N CYS A 161 9.32 -22.58 -20.09
CA CYS A 161 8.63 -23.11 -18.92
C CYS A 161 9.66 -23.74 -17.99
N GLU A 162 9.72 -23.24 -16.76
CA GLU A 162 10.43 -23.87 -15.68
C GLU A 162 9.55 -24.97 -15.09
N CYS A 163 9.97 -26.23 -15.24
CA CYS A 163 9.24 -27.38 -14.76
C CYS A 163 9.96 -27.99 -13.54
N ALA A 164 9.23 -28.83 -12.79
CA ALA A 164 9.79 -29.60 -11.68
C ALA A 164 10.98 -30.45 -12.13
N HIS A 165 11.85 -30.79 -11.18
CA HIS A 165 13.07 -31.59 -11.41
C HIS A 165 14.09 -30.94 -12.35
N GLY A 166 14.05 -29.61 -12.50
CA GLY A 166 15.00 -28.86 -13.32
C GLY A 166 14.79 -29.01 -14.83
N LYS A 167 13.69 -29.63 -15.26
CA LYS A 167 13.31 -29.67 -16.68
C LYS A 167 12.93 -28.24 -17.13
N ARG A 168 13.39 -27.86 -18.32
CA ARG A 168 13.01 -26.61 -18.98
C ARG A 168 12.45 -26.93 -20.37
N VAL A 169 11.33 -26.33 -20.72
CA VAL A 169 10.79 -26.38 -22.09
C VAL A 169 10.98 -25.01 -22.72
N VAL A 170 11.90 -24.93 -23.68
CA VAL A 170 12.26 -23.67 -24.35
C VAL A 170 11.28 -23.39 -25.48
N LEU A 171 10.81 -22.15 -25.56
CA LEU A 171 9.94 -21.66 -26.62
C LEU A 171 10.56 -20.38 -27.19
N ASP A 172 10.96 -20.44 -28.46
CA ASP A 172 11.23 -19.25 -29.28
C ASP A 172 9.91 -18.69 -29.81
N CYS A 173 9.93 -17.52 -30.45
CA CYS A 173 8.74 -17.03 -31.16
C CYS A 173 8.28 -18.04 -32.25
N ASP A 174 7.05 -17.86 -32.71
CA ASP A 174 6.33 -18.71 -33.67
C ASP A 174 6.05 -20.14 -33.15
N HIS A 175 6.03 -20.33 -31.83
CA HIS A 175 5.56 -21.56 -31.20
C HIS A 175 4.02 -21.63 -31.21
N ASP A 176 3.45 -22.85 -31.18
CA ASP A 176 2.00 -23.01 -31.00
C ASP A 176 1.55 -22.36 -29.68
N GLU A 177 0.41 -21.68 -29.64
CA GLU A 177 -0.08 -21.09 -28.39
C GLU A 177 -0.38 -22.19 -27.34
N GLY A 178 0.00 -21.94 -26.10
CA GLY A 178 -0.17 -22.92 -25.01
C GLY A 178 0.12 -22.31 -23.65
N ASN A 179 0.20 -23.14 -22.61
CA ASN A 179 0.64 -22.71 -21.27
C ASN A 179 1.61 -23.71 -20.65
N CYS A 180 2.32 -23.28 -19.60
CA CYS A 180 3.36 -24.11 -19.01
C CYS A 180 2.81 -25.35 -18.27
N LEU A 181 1.56 -25.35 -17.84
CA LEU A 181 0.90 -26.58 -17.36
C LEU A 181 0.92 -27.68 -18.44
N GLN A 182 0.56 -27.33 -19.67
CA GLN A 182 0.54 -28.26 -20.79
C GLN A 182 1.95 -28.69 -21.18
N TYR A 183 2.88 -27.74 -21.36
CA TYR A 183 4.25 -28.06 -21.78
C TYR A 183 5.02 -28.88 -20.75
N CYS A 184 4.84 -28.62 -19.46
CA CYS A 184 5.51 -29.39 -18.42
C CYS A 184 4.91 -30.80 -18.24
N SER A 185 3.68 -31.02 -18.70
CA SER A 185 2.99 -32.32 -18.63
C SER A 185 3.25 -33.24 -19.84
N ALA A 186 3.82 -32.70 -20.92
CA ALA A 186 4.25 -33.45 -22.11
C ALA A 186 5.61 -34.11 -21.92
#